data_AF-A0A0A2G1Y8-F1
#
_entry.id   AF-A0A0A2G1Y8-F1
#
_cell.length_a   1.000
_cell.length_b   1.000
_cell.length_c   1.000
_cell.angle_alpha   90.00
_cell.angle_beta   90.00
_cell.angle_gamma   90.00
#
_symmetry.space_group_name_H-M   'P 1'
#
loop_
_entity.id
_entity.type
_entity.pdbx_description
1 polymer ?
#
loop_
_entity_poly.entity_id
_entity_poly.type
_entity_poly.pdbx_seq_one_letter_code
_entity_poly.pdbx_strand_id
1 'polypeptide(L)'
;MNVRIEESWKRVLSKEFEKFYFTALTDFVRQSYTTGRVYPPAKYIFRAFDACPFDKVRVVILGQDPYHEPGQAEGLAFSVPEGITIPPSLRNILKEVETDLGRPSIIRSGHLGPWVEQGVLLLNATLTVAAHSAASHQNRGWETFTDAAIEALAKQREGLVFMLWGSSARRKAAMISSSKHAILEAPHPSPLSASRGFIGCKHFSKANKYLIAQGKEPINW
;
A
#
# COMPACT_ATOMS: atom_id res chain seq x y z
N MET A 1 -18.30 -2.83 -12.73
CA MET A 1 -18.14 -2.03 -11.50
C MET A 1 -17.88 -0.60 -11.92
N ASN A 2 -18.53 0.42 -11.35
CA ASN A 2 -18.19 1.82 -11.66
C ASN A 2 -17.01 2.24 -10.79
N VAL A 3 -15.80 2.30 -11.36
CA VAL A 3 -14.58 2.66 -10.63
C VAL A 3 -14.61 4.16 -10.35
N ARG A 4 -14.76 4.52 -9.08
CA ARG A 4 -14.61 5.89 -8.61
C ARG A 4 -13.27 5.98 -7.92
N ILE A 5 -12.34 6.69 -8.54
CA ILE A 5 -11.06 7.05 -7.96
C ILE A 5 -10.80 8.53 -8.22
N GLU A 6 -9.94 9.13 -7.41
CA GLU A 6 -9.46 10.49 -7.59
C GLU A 6 -9.00 10.75 -9.05
N GLU A 7 -9.34 11.93 -9.57
CA GLU A 7 -9.30 12.23 -11.01
C GLU A 7 -7.89 12.14 -11.62
N SER A 8 -6.83 12.47 -10.89
CA SER A 8 -5.46 12.32 -11.39
C SER A 8 -5.10 10.85 -11.60
N TRP A 9 -5.52 9.96 -10.69
CA TRP A 9 -5.38 8.51 -10.88
C TRP A 9 -6.24 7.97 -12.01
N LYS A 10 -7.50 8.43 -12.10
CA LYS A 10 -8.42 8.00 -13.16
C LYS A 10 -7.86 8.31 -14.54
N ARG A 11 -7.24 9.47 -14.72
CA ARG A 11 -6.57 9.86 -15.97
C ARG A 11 -5.43 8.91 -16.31
N VAL A 12 -4.55 8.67 -15.34
CA VAL A 12 -3.35 7.82 -15.50
C VAL A 12 -3.71 6.36 -15.80
N LEU A 13 -4.73 5.83 -15.12
CA LEU A 13 -5.14 4.42 -15.19
C LEU A 13 -6.29 4.14 -16.16
N SER A 14 -6.77 5.17 -16.88
CA SER A 14 -7.91 5.07 -17.80
C SER A 14 -7.85 3.86 -18.73
N LYS A 15 -6.69 3.63 -19.35
CA LYS A 15 -6.45 2.49 -20.27
C LYS A 15 -6.53 1.13 -19.59
N GLU A 16 -6.25 1.03 -18.28
CA GLU A 16 -6.35 -0.23 -17.56
C GLU A 16 -7.81 -0.69 -17.43
N PHE A 17 -8.74 0.25 -17.26
CA PHE A 17 -10.16 -0.05 -17.12
C PHE A 17 -10.81 -0.62 -18.37
N GLU A 18 -10.20 -0.39 -19.53
CA GLU A 18 -10.66 -0.87 -20.84
C GLU A 18 -10.09 -2.26 -21.19
N LYS A 19 -9.08 -2.74 -20.45
CA LYS A 19 -8.45 -4.04 -20.73
C LYS A 19 -9.32 -5.19 -20.27
N PHE A 20 -9.28 -6.28 -21.04
CA PHE A 20 -10.04 -7.51 -20.76
C PHE A 20 -9.82 -8.07 -19.35
N TYR A 21 -8.58 -8.05 -18.85
CA TYR A 21 -8.27 -8.55 -17.51
C TYR A 21 -9.04 -7.77 -16.43
N PHE A 22 -9.27 -6.47 -16.64
CA PHE A 22 -9.96 -5.63 -15.66
C PHE A 22 -11.45 -5.95 -15.65
N THR A 23 -12.07 -6.18 -16.82
CA THR A 23 -13.46 -6.67 -16.89
C THR A 23 -13.62 -7.97 -16.11
N ALA A 24 -12.78 -8.97 -16.39
CA ALA A 24 -12.78 -10.26 -15.71
C ALA A 24 -12.57 -10.11 -14.19
N LEU A 25 -11.64 -9.25 -13.78
CA LEU A 25 -11.41 -8.91 -12.37
C LEU A 25 -12.67 -8.33 -11.72
N THR A 26 -13.32 -7.35 -12.35
CA THR A 26 -14.49 -6.70 -11.75
C THR A 26 -15.71 -7.62 -11.66
N ASP A 27 -15.87 -8.55 -12.60
CA ASP A 27 -16.93 -9.55 -12.56
C ASP A 27 -16.67 -10.58 -11.47
N PHE A 28 -15.42 -11.06 -11.33
CA PHE A 28 -14.99 -11.90 -10.22
C PHE A 28 -15.27 -11.22 -8.87
N VAL A 29 -14.83 -9.97 -8.70
CA VAL A 29 -15.03 -9.22 -7.46
C VAL A 29 -16.52 -9.05 -7.17
N ARG A 30 -17.32 -8.63 -8.16
CA ARG A 30 -18.78 -8.49 -7.99
C ARG A 30 -19.40 -9.81 -7.52
N GLN A 31 -19.05 -10.92 -8.17
CA GLN A 31 -19.54 -12.24 -7.78
C GLN A 31 -19.15 -12.56 -6.33
N SER A 32 -17.88 -12.37 -5.95
CA SER A 32 -17.40 -12.66 -4.60
C SER A 32 -18.16 -11.88 -3.52
N TYR A 33 -18.49 -10.60 -3.74
CA TYR A 33 -19.30 -9.81 -2.78
C TYR A 33 -20.77 -10.26 -2.73
N THR A 34 -21.31 -10.86 -3.79
CA THR A 34 -22.67 -11.39 -3.79
C THR A 34 -22.79 -12.77 -3.14
N THR A 35 -21.74 -13.59 -3.22
CA THR A 35 -21.77 -14.99 -2.74
C THR A 35 -21.16 -15.18 -1.37
N GLY A 36 -20.44 -14.20 -0.84
CA GLY A 36 -19.71 -14.36 0.41
C GLY A 36 -19.30 -13.04 1.04
N ARG A 37 -18.62 -13.16 2.19
CA ARG A 37 -18.07 -12.02 2.89
C ARG A 37 -16.68 -11.70 2.36
N VAL A 38 -16.54 -10.52 1.76
CA VAL A 38 -15.29 -10.01 1.18
C VAL A 38 -14.93 -8.70 1.87
N TYR A 39 -13.64 -8.48 2.08
CA TYR A 39 -13.08 -7.27 2.63
C TYR A 39 -12.14 -6.56 1.65
N PRO A 40 -12.01 -5.22 1.74
CA PRO A 40 -12.75 -4.31 2.62
C PRO A 40 -14.24 -4.17 2.17
N PRO A 41 -15.12 -3.45 2.87
CA PRO A 41 -16.40 -3.02 2.28
C PRO A 41 -16.19 -2.41 0.89
N ALA A 42 -17.07 -2.71 -0.09
CA ALA A 42 -16.83 -2.40 -1.50
C ALA A 42 -16.48 -0.92 -1.79
N LYS A 43 -17.06 0.02 -1.03
CA LYS A 43 -16.77 1.45 -1.12
C LYS A 43 -15.32 1.84 -0.77
N TYR A 44 -14.56 0.95 -0.14
CA TYR A 44 -13.18 1.19 0.29
C TYR A 44 -12.15 0.44 -0.56
N ILE A 45 -12.54 -0.32 -1.59
CA ILE A 45 -11.60 -1.09 -2.43
C ILE A 45 -10.49 -0.19 -3.00
N PHE A 46 -10.85 1.02 -3.44
CA PHE A 46 -9.92 1.97 -4.05
C PHE A 46 -9.52 3.12 -3.13
N ARG A 47 -9.77 3.02 -1.82
CA ARG A 47 -9.54 4.13 -0.88
C ARG A 47 -8.10 4.68 -0.92
N ALA A 48 -7.10 3.82 -1.16
CA ALA A 48 -5.71 4.27 -1.32
C ALA A 48 -5.52 5.27 -2.47
N PHE A 49 -6.23 5.09 -3.59
CA PHE A 49 -6.20 5.98 -4.74
C PHE A 49 -6.98 7.28 -4.48
N ASP A 50 -8.12 7.18 -3.77
CA ASP A 50 -8.91 8.35 -3.40
C ASP A 50 -8.19 9.27 -2.41
N ALA A 51 -7.55 8.67 -1.41
CA ALA A 51 -6.96 9.41 -0.30
C ALA A 51 -5.58 9.99 -0.62
N CYS A 52 -4.88 9.46 -1.63
CA CYS A 52 -3.54 9.91 -2.02
C CYS A 52 -3.50 10.22 -3.52
N PRO A 53 -3.79 11.46 -3.95
CA PRO A 53 -3.78 11.84 -5.37
C PRO A 53 -2.45 11.51 -6.05
N PHE A 54 -2.49 11.13 -7.33
CA PHE A 54 -1.33 10.68 -8.10
C PHE A 54 -0.15 11.65 -7.98
N ASP A 55 -0.42 12.95 -8.11
CA ASP A 55 0.58 14.03 -8.08
C ASP A 55 1.09 14.37 -6.67
N LYS A 56 0.43 13.88 -5.62
CA LYS A 56 0.80 14.11 -4.22
C LYS A 56 1.60 12.97 -3.60
N VAL A 57 1.70 11.83 -4.28
CA VAL A 57 2.53 10.70 -3.82
C VAL A 57 3.99 11.14 -3.63
N ARG A 58 4.53 10.84 -2.45
CA ARG A 58 5.94 11.03 -2.05
C ARG A 58 6.60 9.71 -1.66
N VAL A 59 5.87 8.86 -0.93
CA VAL A 59 6.30 7.53 -0.51
C VAL A 59 5.25 6.50 -0.91
N VAL A 60 5.69 5.34 -1.36
CA VAL A 60 4.83 4.18 -1.65
C VAL A 60 5.22 3.05 -0.71
N ILE A 61 4.27 2.56 0.07
CA ILE A 61 4.43 1.38 0.93
C ILE A 61 3.54 0.27 0.37
N LEU A 62 4.16 -0.86 0.02
CA LEU A 62 3.44 -1.98 -0.60
C LEU A 62 3.10 -3.07 0.40
N GLY A 63 1.82 -3.36 0.52
CA GLY A 63 1.31 -4.55 1.22
C GLY A 63 0.98 -5.69 0.25
N GLN A 64 0.59 -6.84 0.79
CA GLN A 64 0.27 -8.04 0.01
C GLN A 64 -1.23 -8.09 -0.33
N ASP A 65 -2.06 -8.26 0.68
CA ASP A 65 -3.52 -8.35 0.59
C ASP A 65 -4.17 -7.63 1.79
N PRO A 66 -5.46 -7.26 1.71
CA PRO A 66 -6.15 -6.67 2.84
C PRO A 66 -6.22 -7.65 4.02
N TYR A 67 -6.39 -7.12 5.23
CA TYR A 67 -6.71 -7.97 6.37
C TYR A 67 -8.03 -8.73 6.14
N HIS A 68 -8.04 -10.01 6.51
CA HIS A 68 -9.16 -10.92 6.25
C HIS A 68 -10.11 -11.11 7.45
N GLU A 69 -9.89 -10.42 8.56
CA GLU A 69 -10.79 -10.46 9.72
C GLU A 69 -11.84 -9.34 9.69
N PRO A 70 -13.03 -9.57 10.28
CA PRO A 70 -14.10 -8.58 10.35
C PRO A 70 -13.62 -7.22 10.88
N GLY A 71 -13.95 -6.16 10.12
CA GLY A 71 -13.69 -4.78 10.52
C GLY A 71 -12.24 -4.29 10.37
N GLN A 72 -11.29 -5.16 10.01
CA GLN A 72 -9.87 -4.77 9.93
C GLN A 72 -9.52 -4.01 8.64
N ALA A 73 -9.92 -4.51 7.47
CA ALA A 73 -9.51 -3.90 6.21
C ALA A 73 -10.34 -2.67 5.88
N GLU A 74 -9.64 -1.56 5.64
CA GLU A 74 -10.27 -0.27 5.32
C GLU A 74 -9.80 0.33 3.99
N GLY A 75 -9.15 -0.47 3.13
CA GLY A 75 -8.69 -0.04 1.82
C GLY A 75 -7.31 0.60 1.77
N LEU A 76 -6.55 0.53 2.88
CA LEU A 76 -5.19 1.04 3.00
C LEU A 76 -4.28 -0.09 3.49
N ALA A 77 -3.12 -0.29 2.86
CA ALA A 77 -2.16 -1.31 3.28
C ALA A 77 -1.72 -1.10 4.74
N PHE A 78 -1.64 -2.19 5.51
CA PHE A 78 -1.26 -2.24 6.94
C PHE A 78 -2.18 -1.52 7.93
N SER A 79 -3.02 -0.58 7.48
CA SER A 79 -3.93 0.22 8.29
C SER A 79 -5.16 -0.56 8.75
N VAL A 80 -5.66 -0.24 9.94
CA VAL A 80 -6.97 -0.67 10.43
C VAL A 80 -7.75 0.52 11.00
N PRO A 81 -9.10 0.51 10.99
CA PRO A 81 -9.90 1.57 11.57
C PRO A 81 -9.60 1.82 13.05
N GLU A 82 -9.92 3.02 13.53
CA GLU A 82 -9.83 3.34 14.96
C GLU A 82 -10.70 2.38 15.80
N GLY A 83 -10.22 2.05 17.00
CA GLY A 83 -10.85 1.10 17.90
C GLY A 83 -10.59 -0.38 17.56
N ILE A 84 -10.03 -0.69 16.39
CA ILE A 84 -9.61 -2.06 16.04
C ILE A 84 -8.22 -2.34 16.62
N THR A 85 -8.05 -3.53 17.20
CA THR A 85 -6.77 -3.98 17.73
C THR A 85 -5.69 -3.94 16.64
N ILE A 86 -4.59 -3.24 16.94
CA ILE A 86 -3.45 -3.07 16.02
C ILE A 86 -2.90 -4.46 15.65
N PRO A 87 -2.88 -4.86 14.36
CA PRO A 87 -2.37 -6.16 13.95
C PRO A 87 -0.87 -6.31 14.20
N PRO A 88 -0.34 -7.55 14.31
CA PRO A 88 1.07 -7.78 14.63
C PRO A 88 2.07 -7.11 13.68
N SER A 89 1.78 -7.12 12.37
CA SER A 89 2.63 -6.45 11.37
C SER A 89 2.67 -4.94 11.59
N LEU A 90 1.53 -4.30 11.87
CA LEU A 90 1.48 -2.87 12.15
C LEU A 90 2.19 -2.52 13.47
N ARG A 91 2.09 -3.36 14.51
CA ARG A 91 2.87 -3.15 15.73
C ARG A 91 4.38 -3.15 15.48
N ASN A 92 4.86 -4.05 14.61
CA ASN A 92 6.27 -4.07 14.23
C ASN A 92 6.67 -2.83 13.41
N ILE A 93 5.81 -2.36 12.52
CA ILE A 93 6.01 -1.09 11.77
C ILE A 93 6.16 0.08 12.76
N LEU A 94 5.22 0.26 13.69
CA LEU A 94 5.25 1.37 14.64
C LEU A 94 6.46 1.29 15.59
N LYS A 95 6.83 0.08 16.01
CA LYS A 95 8.05 -0.14 16.81
C LYS A 95 9.31 0.21 16.01
N GLU A 96 9.37 -0.15 14.74
CA GLU A 96 10.49 0.23 13.87
C GLU A 96 10.58 1.75 13.72
N VAL A 97 9.45 2.46 13.53
CA VAL A 97 9.42 3.94 13.53
C VAL A 97 10.04 4.49 14.81
N GLU A 98 9.62 3.99 15.97
CA GLU A 98 10.12 4.44 17.27
C GLU A 98 11.63 4.22 17.41
N THR A 99 12.11 3.03 17.08
CA THR A 99 13.55 2.71 17.18
C THR A 99 14.41 3.40 16.13
N ASP A 100 13.86 3.68 14.94
CA ASP A 100 14.57 4.35 13.84
C ASP A 100 14.71 5.85 14.12
N LEU A 101 13.62 6.49 14.56
CA LEU A 101 13.56 7.95 14.74
C LEU A 101 13.87 8.41 16.17
N GLY A 102 13.95 7.49 17.14
CA GLY A 102 14.17 7.82 18.56
C GLY A 102 12.96 8.51 19.22
N ARG A 103 11.79 8.44 18.59
CA ARG A 103 10.53 9.02 19.09
C ARG A 103 9.34 8.22 18.55
N PRO A 104 8.23 8.12 19.29
CA PRO A 104 7.07 7.35 18.83
C PRO A 104 6.48 7.93 17.55
N SER A 105 5.85 7.07 16.76
CA SER A 105 5.05 7.45 15.60
C SER A 105 3.93 8.42 15.99
N ILE A 106 3.56 9.32 15.07
CA ILE A 106 2.35 10.13 15.23
C ILE A 106 1.06 9.30 15.22
N ILE A 107 1.12 8.08 14.71
CA ILE A 107 0.01 7.15 14.67
C ILE A 107 -0.17 6.53 16.04
N ARG A 108 -1.20 6.98 16.74
CA ARG A 108 -1.57 6.49 18.08
C ARG A 108 -2.59 5.35 18.06
N SER A 109 -3.32 5.23 16.95
CA SER A 109 -4.30 4.17 16.70
C SER A 109 -3.76 3.18 15.64
N GLY A 110 -4.60 2.26 15.17
CA GLY A 110 -4.25 1.43 14.01
C GLY A 110 -4.44 2.14 12.66
N HIS A 111 -4.98 3.36 12.64
CA HIS A 111 -5.37 4.07 11.43
C HIS A 111 -4.22 4.94 10.89
N LEU A 112 -3.76 4.63 9.68
CA LEU A 112 -2.62 5.28 9.01
C LEU A 112 -3.02 6.49 8.15
N GLY A 113 -4.26 6.98 8.23
CA GLY A 113 -4.73 8.17 7.50
C GLY A 113 -3.79 9.39 7.59
N PRO A 114 -3.23 9.74 8.76
CA PRO A 114 -2.29 10.85 8.88
C PRO A 114 -1.01 10.71 8.04
N TRP A 115 -0.59 9.50 7.68
CA TRP A 115 0.51 9.30 6.72
C TRP A 115 0.04 9.53 5.28
N VAL A 116 -1.18 9.11 4.97
CA VAL A 116 -1.77 9.26 3.63
C VAL A 116 -1.95 10.73 3.26
N GLU A 117 -2.40 11.55 4.21
CA GLU A 117 -2.52 13.01 4.07
C GLU A 117 -1.18 13.69 3.72
N GLN A 118 -0.07 13.05 4.12
CA GLN A 118 1.29 13.47 3.80
C GLN A 118 1.82 12.84 2.50
N GLY A 119 0.99 12.22 1.66
CA GLY A 119 1.45 11.66 0.39
C GLY A 119 2.12 10.29 0.51
N VAL A 120 1.81 9.53 1.57
CA VAL A 120 2.19 8.12 1.68
C VAL A 120 1.09 7.25 1.06
N LEU A 121 1.35 6.70 -0.12
CA LEU A 121 0.45 5.75 -0.77
C LEU A 121 0.59 4.37 -0.12
N LEU A 122 -0.48 3.93 0.56
CA LEU A 122 -0.57 2.62 1.23
C LEU A 122 -1.31 1.62 0.34
N LEU A 123 -0.59 0.96 -0.57
CA LEU A 123 -1.18 0.13 -1.63
C LEU A 123 -0.91 -1.36 -1.42
N ASN A 124 -1.96 -2.18 -1.35
CA ASN A 124 -1.80 -3.63 -1.39
C ASN A 124 -1.66 -4.13 -2.84
N ALA A 125 -0.96 -5.24 -3.07
CA ALA A 125 -0.89 -5.88 -4.38
C ALA A 125 -2.24 -6.48 -4.84
N THR A 126 -3.04 -6.97 -3.89
CA THR A 126 -4.45 -7.31 -4.09
C THR A 126 -5.35 -6.37 -3.28
N LEU A 127 -6.49 -5.96 -3.83
CA LEU A 127 -7.34 -4.94 -3.18
C LEU A 127 -8.57 -5.52 -2.47
N THR A 128 -8.78 -6.83 -2.55
CA THR A 128 -9.90 -7.53 -1.90
C THR A 128 -9.44 -8.89 -1.38
N VAL A 129 -10.14 -9.43 -0.39
CA VAL A 129 -9.89 -10.77 0.18
C VAL A 129 -11.18 -11.37 0.71
N ALA A 130 -11.37 -12.68 0.59
CA ALA A 130 -12.46 -13.37 1.26
C ALA A 130 -12.21 -13.45 2.78
N ALA A 131 -13.27 -13.33 3.57
CA ALA A 131 -13.18 -13.40 5.03
C ALA A 131 -12.48 -14.69 5.48
N HIS A 132 -11.56 -14.56 6.44
CA HIS A 132 -10.77 -15.65 7.02
C HIS A 132 -9.92 -16.46 6.01
N SER A 133 -9.70 -15.94 4.80
CA SER A 133 -8.97 -16.61 3.75
C SER A 133 -7.95 -15.68 3.12
N ALA A 134 -6.80 -15.53 3.80
CA ALA A 134 -5.65 -14.78 3.29
C ALA A 134 -5.30 -15.23 1.87
N ALA A 135 -4.87 -14.30 1.02
CA ALA A 135 -4.46 -14.55 -0.36
C ALA A 135 -5.55 -15.14 -1.30
N SER A 136 -6.80 -15.27 -0.86
CA SER A 136 -7.89 -15.91 -1.64
C SER A 136 -8.19 -15.26 -2.99
N HIS A 137 -7.88 -13.96 -3.15
CA HIS A 137 -8.10 -13.22 -4.39
C HIS A 137 -6.79 -12.93 -5.16
N GLN A 138 -5.70 -13.62 -4.83
CA GLN A 138 -4.47 -13.57 -5.62
C GLN A 138 -4.66 -14.15 -7.02
N ASN A 139 -3.89 -13.64 -7.98
CA ASN A 139 -3.90 -14.04 -9.39
C ASN A 139 -5.28 -13.87 -10.07
N ARG A 140 -6.10 -12.95 -9.56
CA ARG A 140 -7.42 -12.61 -10.13
C ARG A 140 -7.41 -11.33 -10.97
N GLY A 141 -6.24 -10.71 -11.13
CA GLY A 141 -6.03 -9.51 -11.95
C GLY A 141 -5.72 -8.25 -11.15
N TRP A 142 -5.80 -8.28 -9.82
CA TRP A 142 -5.43 -7.14 -9.00
C TRP A 142 -3.96 -6.79 -9.11
N GLU A 143 -3.09 -7.80 -9.19
CA GLU A 143 -1.65 -7.61 -9.31
C GLU A 143 -1.32 -6.85 -10.59
N THR A 144 -1.94 -7.23 -11.72
CA THR A 144 -1.81 -6.50 -12.98
C THR A 144 -2.23 -5.04 -12.86
N PHE A 145 -3.36 -4.77 -12.20
CA PHE A 145 -3.83 -3.40 -11.99
C PHE A 145 -2.90 -2.58 -11.08
N THR A 146 -2.44 -3.16 -9.97
CA THR A 146 -1.58 -2.45 -9.02
C THR A 146 -0.15 -2.30 -9.55
N ASP A 147 0.33 -3.24 -10.37
CA ASP A 147 1.57 -3.10 -11.14
C ASP A 147 1.49 -1.94 -12.12
N ALA A 148 0.39 -1.79 -12.86
CA ALA A 148 0.19 -0.64 -13.75
C ALA A 148 0.23 0.71 -12.99
N ALA A 149 -0.32 0.76 -11.78
CA ALA A 149 -0.24 1.95 -10.92
C ALA A 149 1.20 2.27 -10.47
N ILE A 150 1.96 1.24 -10.06
CA ILE A 150 3.36 1.39 -9.65
C ILE A 150 4.24 1.80 -10.84
N GLU A 151 4.04 1.17 -12.00
CA GLU A 151 4.74 1.53 -13.24
C GLU A 151 4.44 2.97 -13.65
N ALA A 152 3.18 3.41 -13.55
CA ALA A 152 2.82 4.77 -13.89
C ALA A 152 3.53 5.79 -12.98
N LEU A 153 3.59 5.53 -11.67
CA LEU A 153 4.37 6.34 -10.73
C LEU A 153 5.86 6.34 -11.09
N ALA A 154 6.44 5.17 -11.35
CA ALA A 154 7.85 5.02 -11.68
C ALA A 154 8.25 5.68 -13.01
N LYS A 155 7.30 5.79 -13.95
CA LYS A 155 7.53 6.39 -15.28
C LYS A 155 7.26 7.89 -15.31
N GLN A 156 6.21 8.36 -14.63
CA GLN A 156 5.67 9.72 -14.79
C GLN A 156 5.99 10.66 -13.61
N ARG A 157 6.51 10.12 -12.50
CA ARG A 157 6.94 10.90 -11.34
C ARG A 157 8.43 10.67 -11.08
N GLU A 158 9.05 11.53 -10.29
CA GLU A 158 10.47 11.42 -9.90
C GLU A 158 10.66 11.79 -8.43
N GLY A 159 11.78 11.34 -7.85
CA GLY A 159 12.13 11.61 -6.46
C GLY A 159 11.17 10.95 -5.46
N LEU A 160 10.59 9.80 -5.82
CA LEU A 160 9.71 9.02 -4.93
C LEU A 160 10.53 8.03 -4.10
N VAL A 161 10.00 7.65 -2.94
CA VAL A 161 10.53 6.54 -2.13
C VAL A 161 9.60 5.34 -2.24
N PHE A 162 10.12 4.19 -2.64
CA PHE A 162 9.38 2.92 -2.64
C PHE A 162 9.89 2.03 -1.50
N MET A 163 9.01 1.74 -0.53
CA MET A 163 9.28 0.79 0.55
C MET A 163 8.69 -0.58 0.20
N LEU A 164 9.58 -1.51 -0.09
CA LEU A 164 9.24 -2.83 -0.61
C LEU A 164 9.53 -3.89 0.46
N TRP A 165 8.49 -4.26 1.21
CA TRP A 165 8.62 -5.19 2.33
C TRP A 165 8.11 -6.59 2.00
N GLY A 166 9.00 -7.58 2.04
CA GLY A 166 8.70 -8.96 1.70
C GLY A 166 8.99 -9.32 0.25
N SER A 167 9.05 -10.62 -0.05
CA SER A 167 9.46 -11.13 -1.36
C SER A 167 8.59 -10.62 -2.51
N SER A 168 7.27 -10.53 -2.32
CA SER A 168 6.35 -10.06 -3.35
C SER A 168 6.57 -8.59 -3.72
N ALA A 169 6.66 -7.72 -2.72
CA ALA A 169 6.91 -6.29 -2.95
C ALA A 169 8.29 -6.07 -3.58
N ARG A 170 9.32 -6.77 -3.12
CA ARG A 170 10.69 -6.66 -3.66
C ARG A 170 10.80 -7.04 -5.13
N ARG A 171 10.02 -8.00 -5.63
CA ARG A 171 9.98 -8.31 -7.08
C ARG A 171 9.57 -7.11 -7.93
N LYS A 172 8.80 -6.17 -7.36
CA LYS A 172 8.41 -4.93 -8.03
C LYS A 172 9.55 -3.89 -8.10
N ALA A 173 10.70 -4.14 -7.50
CA ALA A 173 11.88 -3.28 -7.69
C ALA A 173 12.31 -3.23 -9.18
N ALA A 174 12.11 -4.31 -9.94
CA ALA A 174 12.52 -4.40 -11.34
C ALA A 174 11.81 -3.39 -12.28
N MET A 175 10.63 -2.89 -11.89
CA MET A 175 9.88 -1.88 -12.65
C MET A 175 10.18 -0.44 -12.20
N ILE A 176 11.07 -0.25 -11.21
CA ILE A 176 11.38 1.06 -10.63
C ILE A 176 12.83 1.45 -10.96
N SER A 177 13.01 2.62 -11.56
CA SER A 177 14.34 3.14 -11.87
C SER A 177 15.02 3.72 -10.61
N SER A 178 16.10 3.08 -10.15
CA SER A 178 16.89 3.53 -9.00
C SER A 178 17.65 4.84 -9.25
N SER A 179 17.80 5.27 -10.51
CA SER A 179 18.35 6.59 -10.84
C SER A 179 17.33 7.72 -10.65
N LYS A 180 16.04 7.41 -10.62
CA LYS A 180 14.93 8.38 -10.46
C LYS A 180 14.29 8.35 -9.07
N HIS A 181 14.43 7.23 -8.35
CA HIS A 181 13.70 6.95 -7.12
C HIS A 181 14.59 6.27 -6.08
N ALA A 182 14.24 6.43 -4.81
CA ALA A 182 14.78 5.58 -3.75
C ALA A 182 13.99 4.28 -3.66
N ILE A 183 14.70 3.15 -3.64
CA ILE A 183 14.12 1.81 -3.41
C ILE A 183 14.67 1.31 -2.08
N LEU A 184 13.79 1.06 -1.11
CA LEU A 184 14.11 0.59 0.22
C LEU A 184 13.50 -0.80 0.42
N GLU A 185 14.33 -1.83 0.45
CA GLU A 185 13.91 -3.22 0.52
C GLU A 185 14.19 -3.85 1.89
N ALA A 186 13.22 -4.58 2.43
CA ALA A 186 13.40 -5.35 3.66
C ALA A 186 12.51 -6.61 3.64
N PRO A 187 12.71 -7.59 4.55
CA PRO A 187 11.71 -8.60 4.86
C PRO A 187 10.37 -7.99 5.25
N HIS A 188 9.31 -8.81 5.24
CA HIS A 188 7.97 -8.35 5.62
C HIS A 188 7.91 -8.07 7.14
N PRO A 189 7.14 -7.06 7.61
CA PRO A 189 6.97 -6.74 9.03
C PRO A 189 6.20 -7.78 9.84
N SER A 190 5.73 -8.87 9.23
CA SER A 190 5.06 -9.97 9.94
C SER A 190 5.98 -10.56 11.01
N PRO A 191 5.44 -11.01 12.17
CA PRO A 191 6.23 -11.71 13.19
C PRO A 191 7.09 -12.86 12.64
N LEU A 192 6.66 -13.51 11.56
CA LEU A 192 7.40 -14.63 10.93
C LEU A 192 8.74 -14.20 10.29
N SER A 193 8.88 -12.93 9.91
CA SER A 193 10.01 -12.44 9.12
C SER A 193 10.63 -11.15 9.63
N ALA A 194 10.00 -10.45 10.57
CA ALA A 194 10.42 -9.11 10.99
C ALA A 194 11.85 -9.08 11.55
N SER A 195 12.21 -10.07 12.37
CA SER A 195 13.56 -10.22 12.94
C SER A 195 14.65 -10.54 11.92
N ARG A 196 14.28 -10.91 10.68
CA ARG A 196 15.24 -11.26 9.61
C ARG A 196 15.78 -10.03 8.86
N GLY A 197 15.46 -8.82 9.32
CA GLY A 197 15.98 -7.57 8.75
C GLY A 197 14.94 -6.47 8.49
N PHE A 198 13.67 -6.65 8.85
CA PHE A 198 12.74 -5.52 8.90
C PHE A 198 13.05 -4.65 10.12
N ILE A 199 13.21 -5.29 11.29
CA ILE A 199 13.65 -4.62 12.50
C ILE A 199 15.10 -4.15 12.29
N GLY A 200 15.35 -2.86 12.49
CA GLY A 200 16.62 -2.19 12.23
C GLY A 200 16.85 -1.80 10.77
N CYS A 201 15.86 -1.92 9.88
CA CYS A 201 16.00 -1.52 8.48
C CYS A 201 16.17 0.00 8.32
N LYS A 202 15.65 0.79 9.27
CA LYS A 202 15.72 2.25 9.30
C LYS A 202 15.11 2.92 8.07
N HIS A 203 14.03 2.36 7.53
CA HIS A 203 13.44 2.87 6.29
C HIS A 203 12.80 4.25 6.45
N PHE A 204 12.30 4.61 7.63
CA PHE A 204 11.60 5.87 7.85
C PHE A 204 12.58 7.06 7.85
N SER A 205 13.72 6.93 8.53
CA SER A 205 14.80 7.92 8.50
C SER A 205 15.45 8.01 7.11
N LYS A 206 15.71 6.87 6.46
CA LYS A 206 16.23 6.82 5.08
C LYS A 206 15.30 7.50 4.08
N ALA A 207 13.99 7.27 4.19
CA ALA A 207 12.99 7.92 3.35
C ALA A 207 13.01 9.43 3.52
N ASN A 208 12.98 9.92 4.77
CA ASN A 208 13.04 11.35 5.05
C ASN A 208 14.34 11.98 4.56
N LYS A 209 15.49 11.31 4.77
CA LYS A 209 16.78 11.78 4.25
C LYS A 209 16.76 11.93 2.73
N TYR A 210 16.17 10.97 2.02
CA TYR A 210 16.04 11.04 0.56
C TYR A 210 15.09 12.17 0.13
N LEU A 211 13.91 12.29 0.75
CA LEU A 211 12.96 13.37 0.43
C LEU A 211 13.60 14.75 0.61
N ILE A 212 14.31 14.98 1.71
CA ILE A 212 15.04 16.23 1.98
C ILE A 212 16.08 16.48 0.89
N ALA A 213 16.85 15.47 0.48
CA ALA A 213 17.83 15.60 -0.60
C ALA A 213 17.19 15.91 -1.97
N GLN A 214 15.91 15.58 -2.16
CA GLN A 214 15.12 15.92 -3.35
C GLN A 214 14.38 17.26 -3.21
N GLY A 215 14.64 18.04 -2.14
CA GLY A 215 13.96 19.31 -1.88
C GLY A 215 12.48 19.16 -1.46
N LYS A 216 12.08 17.97 -1.00
CA LYS A 216 10.72 17.67 -0.54
C LYS A 216 10.66 17.70 0.98
N GLU A 217 9.52 18.11 1.52
CA GLU A 217 9.27 18.01 2.96
C GLU A 217 9.31 16.54 3.41
N PRO A 218 9.94 16.23 4.56
CA PRO A 218 9.94 14.90 5.14
C PRO A 218 8.54 14.50 5.62
N ILE A 219 8.30 13.19 5.76
CA ILE A 219 7.09 12.67 6.37
C ILE A 219 7.24 12.73 7.90
N ASN A 220 6.21 13.21 8.57
CA ASN A 220 6.03 13.05 10.00
C ASN A 220 5.44 11.66 10.26
N TRP A 221 6.32 10.70 10.51
CA TRP A 221 6.00 9.29 10.77
C TRP A 221 5.40 9.06 12.15
#